data_AF-A0AAX1VTY1-F1
#
_entry.id   AF-A0AAX1VTY1-F1
#
_cell.length_a   1.000
_cell.length_b   1.000
_cell.length_c   1.000
_cell.angle_alpha   90.00
_cell.angle_beta   90.00
_cell.angle_gamma   90.00
#
_symmetry.space_group_name_H-M   'P 1'
#
loop_
_entity.id
_entity.type
_entity.pdbx_description
1 polymer ?
#
loop_
_entity_poly.entity_id
_entity_poly.type
_entity_poly.pdbx_seq_one_letter_code
_entity_poly.pdbx_strand_id
1 'polypeptide(L)'
;MAVYVDSEEILWRGKLWCHLAADTLDELHSFATRLGLRKSWFQSKGYPHYDVTVSVRERALRMGAIDADRETIVGRCKQLKMELRQQLLAQA
;
A
#
# COMPACT_ATOMS: atom_id res chain seq x y z
N MET A 1 12.27 7.04 -0.19
CA MET A 1 11.45 6.81 -1.38
C MET A 1 11.41 5.32 -1.63
N ALA A 2 10.45 4.67 -0.98
CA ALA A 2 10.35 3.24 -0.85
C ALA A 2 8.89 2.79 -0.77
N VAL A 3 8.67 1.52 -1.10
CA VAL A 3 7.40 0.83 -0.96
C VAL A 3 7.59 -0.28 0.06
N TYR A 4 6.62 -0.45 0.92
CA TYR A 4 6.67 -1.36 2.06
C TYR A 4 5.51 -2.35 1.95
N VAL A 5 5.74 -3.58 2.39
CA VAL A 5 4.71 -4.63 2.51
C VAL A 5 4.84 -5.33 3.86
N ASP A 6 3.73 -5.53 4.57
CA ASP A 6 3.75 -6.29 5.83
C ASP A 6 3.59 -7.81 5.64
N SER A 7 3.66 -8.53 6.75
CA SER A 7 3.43 -9.97 6.87
C SER A 7 2.22 -10.28 7.77
N GLU A 8 1.15 -9.45 7.74
CA GLU A 8 0.00 -9.62 8.65
C GLU A 8 -0.85 -10.87 8.37
N GLU A 9 -0.85 -11.36 7.12
CA GLU A 9 -1.51 -12.62 6.70
C GLU A 9 -2.96 -12.79 7.19
N ILE A 10 -3.77 -11.73 7.06
CA ILE A 10 -5.16 -11.72 7.52
C ILE A 10 -6.01 -12.66 6.65
N LEU A 11 -6.70 -13.62 7.28
CA LEU A 11 -7.59 -14.56 6.58
C LEU A 11 -8.90 -13.87 6.17
N TRP A 12 -9.10 -13.70 4.85
CA TRP A 12 -10.33 -13.16 4.29
C TRP A 12 -10.67 -13.78 2.92
N ARG A 13 -11.93 -14.21 2.76
CA ARG A 13 -12.44 -14.90 1.55
C ARG A 13 -11.54 -16.05 1.07
N GLY A 14 -11.04 -16.86 2.01
CA GLY A 14 -10.21 -18.03 1.73
C GLY A 14 -8.78 -17.72 1.27
N LYS A 15 -8.29 -16.50 1.49
CA LYS A 15 -6.91 -16.10 1.20
C LYS A 15 -6.32 -15.33 2.38
N LEU A 16 -4.99 -15.32 2.46
CA LEU A 16 -4.22 -14.51 3.41
C LEU A 16 -3.80 -13.21 2.74
N TRP A 17 -4.01 -12.09 3.45
CA TRP A 17 -3.83 -10.74 2.93
C TRP A 17 -2.82 -9.94 3.76
N CYS A 18 -2.05 -9.11 3.06
CA CYS A 18 -1.05 -8.19 3.57
C CYS A 18 -1.32 -6.79 2.99
N HIS A 19 -0.65 -5.77 3.52
CA HIS A 19 -0.88 -4.38 3.10
C HIS A 19 0.38 -3.78 2.45
N LEU A 20 0.16 -2.99 1.41
CA LEU A 20 1.19 -2.24 0.70
C LEU A 20 1.04 -0.73 0.98
N ALA A 21 2.12 -0.08 1.40
CA ALA A 21 2.22 1.36 1.62
C ALA A 21 3.51 1.93 0.99
N ALA A 22 3.67 3.25 0.97
CA ALA A 22 4.86 3.91 0.41
C ALA A 22 5.13 5.24 1.12
N ASP A 23 6.26 5.88 0.80
CA ASP A 23 6.57 7.22 1.32
C ASP A 23 5.67 8.31 0.69
N THR A 24 5.19 8.11 -0.54
CA THR A 24 4.27 9.01 -1.26
C THR A 24 3.15 8.28 -2.01
N LEU A 25 2.06 8.98 -2.32
CA LEU A 25 0.95 8.41 -3.10
C LEU A 25 1.38 8.02 -4.50
N ASP A 26 2.19 8.85 -5.15
CA ASP A 26 2.69 8.59 -6.51
C ASP A 26 3.55 7.33 -6.57
N GLU A 27 4.41 7.10 -5.58
CA GLU A 27 5.18 5.88 -5.47
C GLU A 27 4.29 4.66 -5.25
N LEU A 28 3.31 4.77 -4.34
CA LEU A 28 2.37 3.70 -4.07
C LEU A 28 1.63 3.30 -5.34
N HIS A 29 1.12 4.28 -6.09
CA HIS A 29 0.37 4.05 -7.31
C HIS A 29 1.22 3.53 -8.46
N SER A 30 2.42 4.08 -8.64
CA SER A 30 3.35 3.66 -9.67
C SER A 30 3.83 2.22 -9.43
N PHE A 31 4.11 1.86 -8.17
CA PHE A 31 4.48 0.50 -7.81
C PHE A 31 3.30 -0.47 -7.95
N ALA A 32 2.12 -0.11 -7.46
CA ALA A 32 0.92 -0.92 -7.60
C ALA A 32 0.61 -1.23 -9.07
N THR A 33 0.76 -0.24 -9.96
CA THR A 33 0.58 -0.43 -11.41
C THR A 33 1.59 -1.42 -11.99
N ARG A 34 2.88 -1.29 -11.66
CA ARG A 34 3.92 -2.23 -12.10
C ARG A 34 3.70 -3.65 -11.55
N LEU A 35 3.16 -3.76 -10.34
CA LEU A 35 2.81 -5.04 -9.70
C LEU A 35 1.56 -5.70 -10.32
N GLY A 36 0.84 -4.98 -11.20
CA GLY A 36 -0.37 -5.44 -11.88
C GLY A 36 -1.65 -5.22 -11.08
N LEU A 37 -1.63 -4.34 -10.07
CA LEU A 37 -2.81 -3.94 -9.32
C LEU A 37 -3.59 -2.85 -10.08
N ARG A 38 -4.91 -2.85 -9.92
CA ARG A 38 -5.77 -1.82 -10.51
C ARG A 38 -5.86 -0.62 -9.58
N LYS A 39 -5.79 0.60 -10.12
CA LYS A 39 -5.99 1.86 -9.35
C LYS A 39 -7.29 1.86 -8.53
N SER A 40 -8.34 1.22 -9.04
CA SER A 40 -9.63 1.06 -8.35
C SER A 40 -9.58 0.18 -7.09
N TRP A 41 -8.50 -0.55 -6.85
CA TRP A 41 -8.29 -1.34 -5.62
C TRP A 41 -7.62 -0.53 -4.50
N PHE A 42 -7.26 0.72 -4.78
CA PHE A 42 -6.73 1.61 -3.76
C PHE A 42 -7.75 1.89 -2.66
N GLN A 43 -7.35 1.68 -1.41
CA GLN A 43 -8.17 1.98 -0.25
C GLN A 43 -7.90 3.41 0.22
N SER A 44 -8.86 4.32 0.05
CA SER A 44 -8.70 5.74 0.42
C SER A 44 -9.60 6.22 1.56
N LYS A 45 -10.64 5.46 1.93
CA LYS A 45 -11.62 5.86 2.97
C LYS A 45 -11.04 5.84 4.39
N GLY A 46 -9.98 5.06 4.62
CA GLY A 46 -9.30 4.93 5.91
C GLY A 46 -7.86 5.39 5.83
N TYR A 47 -6.95 4.44 6.00
CA TYR A 47 -5.54 4.63 5.68
C TYR A 47 -5.31 4.35 4.18
N PRO A 48 -4.60 5.21 3.44
CA PRO A 48 -4.18 4.93 2.07
C PRO A 48 -3.27 3.71 1.95
N HIS A 49 -3.74 2.65 1.29
CA HIS A 49 -2.96 1.44 1.01
C HIS A 49 -3.55 0.62 -0.14
N TYR A 50 -2.84 -0.45 -0.51
CA TYR A 50 -3.40 -1.57 -1.29
C TYR A 50 -3.36 -2.86 -0.47
N ASP A 51 -4.41 -3.67 -0.59
CA ASP A 51 -4.40 -5.04 -0.10
C ASP A 51 -3.80 -5.99 -1.15
N VAL A 52 -2.90 -6.86 -0.71
CA VAL A 52 -2.25 -7.86 -1.56
C VAL A 52 -2.31 -9.22 -0.91
N THR A 53 -2.61 -10.28 -1.68
CA THR A 53 -2.49 -11.65 -1.14
C THR A 53 -1.02 -12.01 -0.90
N VAL A 54 -0.73 -13.01 -0.08
CA VAL A 54 0.66 -13.48 0.17
C VAL A 54 1.43 -13.75 -1.13
N SER A 55 0.83 -14.41 -2.13
CA SER A 55 1.47 -14.63 -3.44
C SER A 55 1.86 -13.34 -4.18
N VAL A 56 1.10 -12.27 -3.97
CA VAL A 56 1.36 -10.94 -4.55
C VAL A 56 2.40 -10.19 -3.73
N ARG A 57 2.39 -10.34 -2.39
CA ARG A 57 3.46 -9.84 -1.50
C ARG A 57 4.82 -10.38 -1.91
N GLU A 58 4.94 -11.69 -2.17
CA GLU A 58 6.21 -12.29 -2.61
C GLU A 58 6.74 -11.66 -3.90
N ARG A 59 5.85 -11.31 -4.84
CA ARG A 59 6.23 -10.58 -6.06
C ARG A 59 6.65 -9.15 -5.74
N ALA A 60 5.94 -8.47 -4.84
CA ALA A 60 6.30 -7.13 -4.40
C ALA A 60 7.72 -7.10 -3.80
N LEU A 61 8.06 -8.06 -2.93
CA LEU A 61 9.42 -8.19 -2.37
C LEU A 61 10.46 -8.41 -3.47
N ARG A 62 10.21 -9.30 -4.43
CA ARG A 62 11.11 -9.51 -5.59
C ARG A 62 11.27 -8.26 -6.47
N MET A 63 10.29 -7.36 -6.46
CA MET A 63 10.32 -6.08 -7.17
C MET A 63 10.96 -4.94 -6.36
N GLY A 64 11.47 -5.23 -5.16
CA GLY A 64 12.15 -4.26 -4.30
C GLY A 64 11.25 -3.55 -3.29
N ALA A 65 10.04 -4.06 -3.02
CA ALA A 65 9.34 -3.65 -1.81
C ALA A 65 10.10 -4.11 -0.57
N ILE A 66 10.08 -3.29 0.47
CA ILE A 66 10.73 -3.55 1.76
C ILE A 66 9.75 -4.30 2.66
N ASP A 67 10.20 -5.41 3.25
CA ASP A 67 9.44 -6.09 4.30
C ASP A 67 9.40 -5.21 5.54
N ALA A 68 8.20 -4.95 6.05
CA ALA A 68 7.98 -3.97 7.09
C ALA A 68 7.04 -4.50 8.17
N ASP A 69 7.25 -4.03 9.39
CA ASP A 69 6.32 -4.30 10.48
C ASP A 69 5.07 -3.41 10.37
N ARG A 70 4.09 -3.76 11.21
CA ARG A 70 2.83 -3.04 11.34
C ARG A 70 3.01 -1.57 11.67
N GLU A 71 3.97 -1.25 12.55
CA GLU A 71 4.22 0.12 12.98
C GLU A 71 4.67 0.99 11.81
N THR A 72 5.60 0.49 11.01
CA THR A 72 6.09 1.14 9.79
C THR A 72 4.95 1.34 8.78
N ILE A 73 4.17 0.29 8.49
CA ILE A 73 3.03 0.40 7.56
C ILE A 73 2.03 1.46 8.03
N VAL A 74 1.62 1.42 9.29
CA VAL A 74 0.67 2.39 9.85
C VAL A 74 1.24 3.81 9.82
N GLY A 75 2.53 3.98 10.10
CA GLY A 75 3.24 5.26 9.99
C GLY A 75 3.17 5.84 8.58
N ARG A 76 3.49 5.04 7.57
CA ARG A 76 3.43 5.43 6.15
C ARG A 76 2.00 5.73 5.69
N CYS A 77 1.06 4.89 6.06
CA CYS A 77 -0.37 5.11 5.84
C CYS A 77 -0.86 6.46 6.40
N LYS A 78 -0.43 6.86 7.61
CA LYS A 78 -0.76 8.17 8.19
C LYS A 78 -0.18 9.31 7.36
N GLN A 79 1.07 9.20 6.92
CA GLN A 79 1.72 10.17 6.05
C GLN A 79 0.96 10.34 4.72
N LEU A 80 0.66 9.23 4.04
CA LEU A 80 -0.12 9.21 2.80
C LEU A 80 -1.51 9.83 2.96
N LYS A 81 -2.14 9.66 4.13
CA LYS A 81 -3.44 10.27 4.43
C LYS A 81 -3.36 11.80 4.43
N MET A 82 -2.27 12.35 4.97
CA MET A 82 -2.04 13.80 4.97
C MET A 82 -1.79 14.32 3.56
N GLU A 83 -0.97 13.62 2.78
CA GLU A 83 -0.71 13.94 1.37
C GLU A 83 -2.02 13.91 0.54
N LEU A 84 -2.84 12.86 0.69
CA LEU A 84 -4.10 12.73 -0.02
C LEU A 84 -5.03 13.91 0.28
N ARG A 85 -5.11 14.32 1.54
CA ARG A 85 -5.91 15.47 1.95
C ARG A 85 -5.43 16.75 1.31
N GLN A 86 -4.11 16.96 1.23
CA GLN A 86 -3.54 18.14 0.58
C GLN A 86 -3.84 18.16 -0.92
N GLN A 87 -3.71 17.02 -1.60
CA GLN A 87 -4.06 16.90 -3.02
C GLN A 87 -5.54 17.21 -3.28
N LEU A 88 -6.44 16.72 -2.43
CA LEU A 88 -7.88 16.99 -2.55
C LEU A 88 -8.21 18.47 -2.33
N LEU A 89 -7.58 19.13 -1.36
CA LEU A 89 -7.77 20.56 -1.10
C LEU A 89 -7.22 21.44 -2.24
N ALA A 90 -6.12 21.03 -2.87
CA ALA A 90 -5.53 21.75 -4.00
C ALA A 90 -6.36 21.62 -5.30
N GLN A 91 -7.28 20.67 -5.36
CA GLN A 91 -8.15 20.41 -6.51
C GLN A 91 -9.57 20.98 -6.35
N ALA A 92 -9.86 21.61 -5.21
CA ALA A 92 -11.13 22.24 -4.87
C ALA A 92 -11.08 23.76 -5.09
#